data_AF-H5WST4-F1
#
_entry.id   AF-H5WST4-F1
#
_cell.length_a   1.000
_cell.length_b   1.000
_cell.length_c   1.000
_cell.angle_alpha   90.00
_cell.angle_beta   90.00
_cell.angle_gamma   90.00
#
_symmetry.space_group_name_H-M   'P 1'
#
loop_
_entity.id
_entity.type
_entity.pdbx_description
1 polymer ?
#
loop_
_entity_poly.entity_id
_entity_poly.type
_entity_poly.pdbx_seq_one_letter_code
_entity_poly.pdbx_strand_id
1 'polypeptide(L)'
;MVPVMPAAPPLPPGNQPLRPRQVLLFSGHLMDAPDRAVPRFPPAMEAAARQAIDAELDRLGAGPADLARAQAAAGGDLLFLQACQRRGLQVQVLLPFDEARFLDESVRGAAFNREQGDWVGRYQAVRQRLTSPPRLMPDELGPLPTGADAFEQCNLWLLNTALAAGADRLNFICLWNGGGGDGPGGTAHMVNEVKRRGGSVCWIDTRRLGTAPG
;
A
#
# COMPACT_ATOMS: atom_id res chain seq x y z
N MET A 1 -2.45 -37.24 28.47
CA MET A 1 -1.05 -36.97 28.10
C MET A 1 -1.04 -36.72 26.60
N VAL A 2 -1.00 -35.45 26.17
CA VAL A 2 -1.09 -35.07 24.75
C VAL A 2 0.31 -35.16 24.13
N PRO A 3 0.51 -35.84 22.99
CA PRO A 3 1.84 -35.97 22.39
C PRO A 3 2.28 -34.61 21.83
N VAL A 4 3.45 -34.17 22.28
CA VAL A 4 4.15 -33.00 21.72
C VAL A 4 4.73 -33.41 20.38
N MET A 5 4.25 -32.77 19.31
CA MET A 5 4.85 -32.90 17.97
C MET A 5 6.27 -32.32 17.98
N PRO A 6 7.27 -32.97 17.38
CA PRO A 6 8.62 -32.43 17.32
C PRO A 6 8.65 -31.15 16.47
N ALA A 7 9.48 -30.19 16.88
CA ALA A 7 9.72 -28.96 16.13
C ALA A 7 10.24 -29.30 14.73
N ALA A 8 9.71 -28.62 13.71
CA ALA A 8 10.15 -28.78 12.33
C ALA A 8 11.66 -28.46 12.22
N PRO A 9 12.42 -29.21 11.40
CA PRO A 9 13.85 -28.99 11.25
C PRO A 9 14.15 -27.61 10.65
N PRO A 10 15.26 -26.96 11.04
CA PRO A 10 15.64 -25.67 10.47
C PRO A 10 15.91 -25.80 8.97
N LEU A 11 15.39 -24.84 8.19
CA LEU A 11 15.59 -24.80 6.75
C LEU A 11 17.08 -24.69 6.39
N PRO A 12 17.52 -25.29 5.27
CA PRO A 12 18.92 -25.25 4.85
C PRO A 12 19.41 -23.81 4.61
N PRO A 13 20.69 -23.50 4.93
CA PRO A 13 21.29 -22.20 4.67
C PRO A 13 21.34 -21.96 3.15
N GLY A 14 20.60 -20.94 2.70
CA GLY A 14 20.32 -20.65 1.28
C GLY A 14 18.85 -20.37 1.00
N ASN A 15 17.95 -20.77 1.91
CA ASN A 15 16.51 -20.55 1.80
C ASN A 15 15.93 -19.70 2.94
N GLN A 16 16.75 -18.87 3.60
CA GLN A 16 16.21 -17.86 4.51
C GLN A 16 15.64 -16.73 3.66
N PRO A 17 14.34 -16.40 3.78
CA PRO A 17 13.80 -15.23 3.10
C PRO A 17 14.62 -14.03 3.54
N LEU A 18 15.18 -13.31 2.57
CA LEU A 18 15.86 -12.03 2.79
C LEU A 18 14.96 -11.17 3.69
N ARG A 19 15.40 -10.97 4.94
CA ARG A 19 14.66 -10.11 5.86
C ARG A 19 14.91 -8.67 5.44
N PRO A 20 13.90 -7.91 5.03
CA PRO A 20 14.10 -6.52 4.65
C PRO A 20 14.62 -5.72 5.85
N ARG A 21 15.45 -4.72 5.59
CA ARG A 21 15.92 -3.78 6.62
C ARG A 21 14.74 -3.04 7.23
N GLN A 22 13.85 -2.54 6.39
CA GLN A 22 12.56 -1.97 6.78
C GLN A 22 11.45 -2.34 5.78
N VAL A 23 10.21 -2.33 6.26
CA VAL A 23 9.02 -2.48 5.42
C VAL A 23 8.30 -1.15 5.34
N LEU A 24 8.10 -0.66 4.12
CA LEU A 24 7.33 0.53 3.81
C LEU A 24 5.94 0.09 3.36
N LEU A 25 4.96 0.23 4.26
CA LEU A 25 3.57 -0.05 3.98
C LEU A 25 2.88 1.23 3.53
N PHE A 26 2.08 1.16 2.47
CA PHE A 26 1.30 2.30 2.00
C PHE A 26 -0.19 1.98 1.90
N SER A 27 -1.01 2.98 2.23
CA SER A 27 -2.44 3.02 1.94
C SER A 27 -2.84 4.46 1.69
N GLY A 28 -3.55 4.74 0.61
CA GLY A 28 -3.99 6.11 0.34
C GLY A 28 -5.16 6.22 -0.62
N HIS A 29 -5.58 7.45 -0.85
CA HIS A 29 -6.72 7.73 -1.71
C HIS A 29 -6.45 7.39 -3.18
N LEU A 30 -7.47 6.82 -3.80
CA LEU A 30 -7.66 6.86 -5.25
C LEU A 30 -7.75 8.32 -5.70
N MET A 31 -7.25 8.62 -6.89
CA MET A 31 -7.46 9.92 -7.51
C MET A 31 -8.96 10.15 -7.71
N ASP A 32 -9.43 11.35 -7.38
CA ASP A 32 -10.84 11.67 -7.51
C ASP A 32 -11.27 11.78 -8.98
N ALA A 33 -12.51 11.36 -9.24
CA ALA A 33 -13.21 11.71 -10.46
C ALA A 33 -13.40 13.24 -10.55
N PRO A 34 -13.44 13.83 -11.76
CA PRO A 34 -13.63 15.28 -11.94
C PRO A 34 -14.90 15.83 -11.29
N ASP A 35 -15.94 15.01 -11.18
CA ASP A 35 -17.27 15.34 -10.68
C ASP A 35 -17.51 14.89 -9.22
N ARG A 36 -16.47 14.46 -8.51
CA ARG A 36 -16.60 14.07 -7.10
C ARG A 36 -17.10 15.27 -6.27
N ALA A 37 -18.30 15.12 -5.68
CA ALA A 37 -18.96 16.19 -4.93
C ALA A 37 -18.12 16.80 -3.80
N VAL A 38 -17.34 15.96 -3.09
CA VAL A 38 -16.40 16.41 -2.06
C VAL A 38 -15.00 15.88 -2.41
N PRO A 39 -14.09 16.74 -2.92
CA PRO A 39 -12.73 16.36 -3.23
C PRO A 39 -11.96 15.86 -1.99
N ARG A 40 -11.21 14.78 -2.15
CA ARG A 40 -10.30 14.20 -1.15
C ARG A 40 -8.86 14.14 -1.67
N PHE A 41 -8.68 13.82 -2.94
CA PHE A 41 -7.41 13.79 -3.65
C PHE A 41 -7.63 14.08 -5.15
N PRO A 42 -7.89 15.36 -5.52
CA PRO A 42 -8.06 15.76 -6.92
C PRO A 42 -6.73 15.76 -7.69
N PRO A 43 -6.77 15.66 -9.04
CA PRO A 43 -5.57 15.63 -9.91
C PRO A 43 -4.56 16.74 -9.66
N ALA A 44 -5.02 17.94 -9.30
CA ALA A 44 -4.15 19.08 -8.99
C ALA A 44 -3.19 18.82 -7.80
N MET A 45 -3.48 17.85 -6.93
CA MET A 45 -2.63 17.47 -5.81
C MET A 45 -1.54 16.46 -6.18
N GLU A 46 -1.53 15.89 -7.39
CA GLU A 46 -0.61 14.81 -7.76
C GLU A 46 0.86 15.22 -7.55
N ALA A 47 1.25 16.42 -8.00
CA ALA A 47 2.63 16.89 -7.89
C ALA A 47 3.06 17.03 -6.42
N ALA A 48 2.22 17.67 -5.60
CA ALA A 48 2.48 17.85 -4.17
C ALA A 48 2.52 16.50 -3.42
N ALA A 49 1.62 15.57 -3.76
CA ALA A 49 1.62 14.22 -3.22
C ALA A 49 2.91 13.46 -3.55
N ARG A 50 3.36 13.52 -4.82
CA ARG A 50 4.63 12.91 -5.23
C ARG A 50 5.81 13.48 -4.45
N GLN A 51 5.87 14.79 -4.30
CA GLN A 51 6.92 15.45 -3.53
C GLN A 51 6.90 15.02 -2.06
N ALA A 52 5.73 14.94 -1.43
CA ALA A 52 5.60 14.50 -0.04
C ALA A 52 6.01 13.03 0.14
N ILE A 53 5.63 12.16 -0.81
CA ILE A 53 6.05 10.75 -0.83
C ILE A 53 7.57 10.66 -1.00
N ASP A 54 8.14 11.37 -1.97
CA ASP A 54 9.58 11.35 -2.23
C ASP A 54 10.36 11.85 -0.99
N ALA A 55 9.92 12.93 -0.35
CA ALA A 55 10.53 13.46 0.87
C ALA A 55 10.49 12.47 2.04
N GLU A 56 9.38 11.75 2.22
CA GLU A 56 9.29 10.74 3.26
C GLU A 56 10.19 9.53 2.98
N LEU A 57 10.24 9.08 1.72
CA LEU A 57 11.15 8.00 1.32
C LEU A 57 12.62 8.39 1.53
N ASP A 58 12.98 9.64 1.26
CA ASP A 58 14.33 10.16 1.50
C ASP A 58 14.65 10.25 2.99
N ARG A 59 13.69 10.72 3.81
CA ARG A 59 13.81 10.77 5.27
C ARG A 59 14.05 9.38 5.88
N LEU A 60 13.42 8.36 5.32
CA LEU A 60 13.58 6.95 5.72
C LEU A 60 14.84 6.28 5.15
N GLY A 61 15.59 6.97 4.28
CA GLY A 61 16.73 6.41 3.56
C GLY A 61 16.32 5.18 2.76
N ALA A 62 15.16 5.21 2.10
CA ALA A 62 14.58 4.06 1.41
C ALA A 62 15.47 3.58 0.25
N GLY A 63 15.74 2.28 0.17
CA GLY A 63 16.64 1.73 -0.86
C GLY A 63 16.55 0.21 -1.06
N PRO A 64 17.49 -0.40 -1.81
CA PRO A 64 17.38 -1.79 -2.28
C PRO A 64 17.30 -2.88 -1.20
N ALA A 65 17.68 -2.56 0.03
CA ALA A 65 17.56 -3.47 1.18
C ALA A 65 16.15 -3.48 1.81
N ASP A 66 15.22 -2.66 1.30
CA ASP A 66 13.90 -2.45 1.86
C ASP A 66 12.81 -3.08 0.99
N LEU A 67 11.63 -3.25 1.59
CA LEU A 67 10.44 -3.81 0.94
C LEU A 67 9.28 -2.82 1.00
N ALA A 68 8.67 -2.51 -0.14
CA ALA A 68 7.47 -1.71 -0.24
C ALA A 68 6.22 -2.58 -0.48
N ARG A 69 5.10 -2.24 0.15
CA ARG A 69 3.80 -2.94 0.01
C ARG A 69 2.63 -1.98 -0.14
N ALA A 70 1.77 -2.23 -1.13
CA ALA A 70 0.54 -1.50 -1.41
C ALA A 70 -0.42 -2.34 -2.29
N GLN A 71 -1.63 -1.83 -2.58
CA GLN A 71 -2.58 -2.49 -3.49
C GLN A 71 -2.44 -2.04 -4.95
N ALA A 72 -1.67 -0.97 -5.23
CA ALA A 72 -1.43 -0.44 -6.58
C ALA A 72 -2.65 0.23 -7.23
N ALA A 73 -3.53 0.84 -6.43
CA ALA A 73 -4.65 1.63 -6.92
C ALA A 73 -4.21 2.95 -7.61
N ALA A 74 -5.02 3.46 -8.53
CA ALA A 74 -4.78 4.70 -9.29
C ALA A 74 -4.90 5.97 -8.44
N GLY A 75 -3.82 6.30 -7.76
CA GLY A 75 -3.72 7.42 -6.85
C GLY A 75 -2.45 7.28 -6.02
N GLY A 76 -2.57 7.49 -4.70
CA GLY A 76 -1.42 7.43 -3.78
C GLY A 76 -0.60 6.14 -3.90
N ASP A 77 -1.27 4.99 -4.04
CA ASP A 77 -0.62 3.68 -4.14
C ASP A 77 0.36 3.60 -5.32
N LEU A 78 -0.09 3.90 -6.55
CA LEU A 78 0.80 3.87 -7.71
C LEU A 78 1.90 4.93 -7.64
N LEU A 79 1.60 6.13 -7.11
CA LEU A 79 2.63 7.17 -6.93
C LEU A 79 3.73 6.70 -5.97
N PHE A 80 3.35 6.06 -4.86
CA PHE A 80 4.27 5.45 -3.91
C PHE A 80 5.08 4.31 -4.53
N LEU A 81 4.44 3.34 -5.18
CA LEU A 81 5.13 2.19 -5.76
C LEU A 81 6.14 2.61 -6.83
N GLN A 82 5.80 3.58 -7.67
CA GLN A 82 6.73 4.15 -8.65
C GLN A 82 7.93 4.81 -7.97
N ALA A 83 7.71 5.54 -6.88
CA ALA A 83 8.78 6.18 -6.11
C ALA A 83 9.71 5.15 -5.44
N CYS A 84 9.16 4.03 -4.97
CA CYS A 84 9.92 2.90 -4.43
C CYS A 84 10.75 2.21 -5.53
N GLN A 85 10.16 1.94 -6.70
CA GLN A 85 10.88 1.32 -7.82
C GLN A 85 12.03 2.20 -8.33
N ARG A 86 11.86 3.52 -8.38
CA ARG A 86 12.96 4.46 -8.73
C ARG A 86 14.15 4.37 -7.77
N ARG A 87 13.91 4.00 -6.51
CA ARG A 87 14.93 3.82 -5.46
C ARG A 87 15.44 2.37 -5.34
N GLY A 88 14.97 1.48 -6.21
CA GLY A 88 15.41 0.08 -6.27
C GLY A 88 14.84 -0.81 -5.16
N LEU A 89 13.80 -0.37 -4.45
CA LEU A 89 13.14 -1.20 -3.44
C LEU A 89 12.53 -2.44 -4.09
N GLN A 90 12.52 -3.54 -3.34
CA GLN A 90 11.64 -4.65 -3.68
C GLN A 90 10.19 -4.20 -3.47
N VAL A 91 9.31 -4.54 -4.41
CA VAL A 91 7.89 -4.17 -4.35
C VAL A 91 7.04 -5.43 -4.32
N GLN A 92 6.11 -5.49 -3.36
CA GLN A 92 5.04 -6.48 -3.31
C GLN A 92 3.69 -5.80 -3.46
N VAL A 93 2.92 -6.21 -4.46
CA VAL A 93 1.53 -5.80 -4.64
C VAL A 93 0.62 -6.88 -4.06
N LEU A 94 -0.31 -6.49 -3.19
CA LEU A 94 -1.29 -7.37 -2.55
C LEU A 94 -2.68 -6.88 -2.95
N LEU A 95 -3.48 -7.73 -3.58
CA LEU A 95 -4.79 -7.37 -4.14
C LEU A 95 -5.94 -8.00 -3.34
N PRO A 96 -7.07 -7.30 -3.20
CA PRO A 96 -8.26 -7.80 -2.48
C PRO A 96 -8.98 -8.94 -3.22
N PHE A 97 -8.80 -9.02 -4.52
CA PHE A 97 -9.40 -10.00 -5.42
C PHE A 97 -8.58 -10.06 -6.72
N ASP A 98 -9.11 -10.67 -7.77
CA ASP A 98 -8.39 -10.87 -9.02
C ASP A 98 -7.94 -9.57 -9.69
N GLU A 99 -6.82 -9.66 -10.41
CA GLU A 99 -6.15 -8.50 -11.04
C GLU A 99 -7.04 -7.80 -12.08
N ALA A 100 -7.87 -8.54 -12.81
CA ALA A 100 -8.74 -7.98 -13.84
C ALA A 100 -9.83 -7.09 -13.23
N ARG A 101 -10.54 -7.61 -12.22
CA ARG A 101 -11.52 -6.83 -11.45
C ARG A 101 -10.87 -5.64 -10.76
N PHE A 102 -9.66 -5.80 -10.22
CA PHE A 102 -8.94 -4.70 -9.56
C PHE A 102 -8.59 -3.58 -10.55
N LEU A 103 -8.13 -3.93 -11.74
CA LEU A 103 -7.88 -2.96 -12.81
C LEU A 103 -9.15 -2.18 -13.17
N ASP A 104 -10.31 -2.82 -13.21
CA ASP A 104 -11.56 -2.13 -13.52
C ASP A 104 -11.97 -1.18 -12.39
N GLU A 105 -12.04 -1.67 -11.15
CA GLU A 105 -12.56 -0.89 -10.02
C GLU A 105 -11.59 0.19 -9.53
N SER A 106 -10.29 -0.12 -9.51
CA SER A 106 -9.28 0.67 -8.78
C SER A 106 -8.19 1.26 -9.67
N VAL A 107 -8.22 1.05 -10.99
CA VAL A 107 -7.24 1.66 -11.91
C VAL A 107 -7.91 2.40 -13.05
N ARG A 108 -8.73 1.72 -13.85
CA ARG A 108 -9.53 2.30 -14.94
C ARG A 108 -10.62 3.20 -14.39
N GLY A 109 -11.19 2.84 -13.25
CA GLY A 109 -12.11 3.69 -12.50
C GLY A 109 -11.60 5.13 -12.43
N ALA A 110 -10.36 5.37 -11.97
CA ALA A 110 -9.79 6.73 -11.87
C ALA A 110 -9.29 7.33 -13.20
N ALA A 111 -9.27 6.56 -14.28
CA ALA A 111 -8.77 6.99 -15.60
C ALA A 111 -9.83 7.75 -16.41
N PHE A 112 -10.62 8.61 -15.74
CA PHE A 112 -11.76 9.32 -16.33
C PHE A 112 -11.39 10.29 -17.47
N ASN A 113 -10.11 10.64 -17.64
CA ASN A 113 -9.59 11.37 -18.81
C ASN A 113 -8.10 11.03 -19.06
N ARG A 114 -7.71 10.82 -20.32
CA ARG A 114 -6.30 10.64 -20.74
C ARG A 114 -5.39 11.81 -20.33
N GLU A 115 -5.94 13.01 -20.16
CA GLU A 115 -5.21 14.19 -19.70
C GLU A 115 -4.85 14.14 -18.20
N GLN A 116 -5.57 13.35 -17.41
CA GLN A 116 -5.36 13.24 -15.95
C GLN A 116 -4.45 12.06 -15.56
N GLY A 117 -3.75 11.49 -16.54
CA GLY A 117 -2.73 10.47 -16.36
C GLY A 117 -3.13 9.10 -16.90
N ASP A 118 -2.18 8.44 -17.56
CA ASP A 118 -2.30 7.06 -18.00
C ASP A 118 -2.15 6.09 -16.82
N TRP A 119 -3.16 6.00 -15.95
CA TRP A 119 -3.13 5.13 -14.76
C TRP A 119 -2.96 3.65 -15.11
N VAL A 120 -3.52 3.20 -16.25
CA VAL A 120 -3.35 1.83 -16.75
C VAL A 120 -1.91 1.58 -17.16
N GLY A 121 -1.31 2.46 -17.96
CA GLY A 121 0.11 2.34 -18.34
C GLY A 121 1.04 2.47 -17.13
N ARG A 122 0.70 3.32 -16.15
CA ARG A 122 1.42 3.42 -14.87
C ARG A 122 1.36 2.12 -14.06
N TYR A 123 0.19 1.49 -13.96
CA TYR A 123 0.04 0.18 -13.34
C TYR A 123 0.88 -0.87 -14.07
N GLN A 124 0.76 -0.94 -15.39
CA GLN A 124 1.52 -1.88 -16.22
C GLN A 124 3.04 -1.69 -16.05
N ALA A 125 3.51 -0.44 -16.00
CA ALA A 125 4.92 -0.12 -15.78
C ALA A 125 5.42 -0.57 -14.39
N VAL A 126 4.57 -0.48 -13.35
CA VAL A 126 4.87 -1.03 -12.02
C VAL A 126 4.89 -2.57 -12.08
N ARG A 127 3.85 -3.16 -12.67
CA ARG A 127 3.64 -4.61 -12.81
C ARG A 127 4.77 -5.33 -13.54
N GLN A 128 5.33 -4.72 -14.58
CA GLN A 128 6.45 -5.26 -15.36
C GLN A 128 7.77 -5.31 -14.59
N ARG A 129 7.92 -4.49 -13.55
CA ARG A 129 9.13 -4.40 -12.71
C ARG A 129 9.04 -5.21 -11.42
N LEU A 130 7.90 -5.86 -11.16
CA LEU A 130 7.76 -6.71 -9.98
C LEU A 130 8.60 -7.98 -10.16
N THR A 131 9.27 -8.40 -9.09
CA THR A 131 10.02 -9.66 -9.05
C THR A 131 9.13 -10.88 -8.83
N SER A 132 7.90 -10.66 -8.35
CA SER A 132 6.85 -11.66 -8.19
C SER A 132 5.51 -11.11 -8.68
N PRO A 133 4.58 -11.95 -9.16
CA PRO A 133 3.24 -11.49 -9.47
C PRO A 133 2.56 -10.87 -8.24
N PRO A 134 1.53 -10.03 -8.43
CA PRO A 134 0.66 -9.60 -7.35
C PRO A 134 0.11 -10.82 -6.58
N ARG A 135 0.11 -10.73 -5.26
CA ARG A 135 -0.48 -11.77 -4.40
C ARG A 135 -1.96 -11.45 -4.23
N LEU A 136 -2.81 -12.46 -4.36
CA LEU A 136 -4.26 -12.29 -4.30
C LEU A 136 -4.76 -12.75 -2.92
N MET A 137 -5.51 -11.90 -2.24
CA MET A 137 -6.06 -12.22 -0.92
C MET A 137 -6.91 -13.50 -0.92
N PRO A 138 -7.77 -13.78 -1.93
CA PRO A 138 -8.54 -15.02 -1.95
C PRO A 138 -7.69 -16.30 -2.01
N ASP A 139 -6.52 -16.24 -2.65
CA ASP A 139 -5.61 -17.38 -2.77
C ASP A 139 -4.87 -17.65 -1.44
N GLU A 140 -4.68 -16.60 -0.64
CA GLU A 140 -3.83 -16.62 0.56
C GLU A 140 -4.65 -16.80 1.84
N LEU A 141 -5.84 -16.20 1.90
CA LEU A 141 -6.73 -16.19 3.07
C LEU A 141 -8.03 -16.97 2.85
N GLY A 142 -8.30 -17.43 1.62
CA GLY A 142 -9.57 -18.04 1.25
C GLY A 142 -10.65 -17.00 0.90
N PRO A 143 -11.91 -17.45 0.71
CA PRO A 143 -12.99 -16.58 0.26
C PRO A 143 -13.28 -15.46 1.28
N LEU A 144 -13.64 -14.28 0.75
CA LEU A 144 -14.05 -13.14 1.57
C LEU A 144 -15.27 -13.52 2.43
N PRO A 145 -15.25 -13.27 3.76
CA PRO A 145 -16.41 -13.50 4.61
C PRO A 145 -17.63 -12.71 4.13
N THR A 146 -18.82 -13.31 4.24
CA THR A 146 -20.08 -12.66 3.87
C THR A 146 -20.26 -11.34 4.62
N GLY A 147 -20.48 -10.25 3.88
CA GLY A 147 -20.69 -8.91 4.43
C GLY A 147 -19.42 -8.15 4.81
N ALA A 148 -18.23 -8.73 4.61
CA ALA A 148 -16.97 -8.01 4.77
C ALA A 148 -16.64 -7.13 3.56
N ASP A 149 -15.98 -6.00 3.79
CA ASP A 149 -15.42 -5.17 2.73
C ASP A 149 -14.06 -5.72 2.28
N ALA A 150 -13.92 -5.98 0.97
CA ALA A 150 -12.73 -6.63 0.42
C ALA A 150 -11.47 -5.76 0.57
N PHE A 151 -11.59 -4.44 0.43
CA PHE A 151 -10.47 -3.51 0.52
C PHE A 151 -10.02 -3.34 1.97
N GLU A 152 -10.96 -3.25 2.91
CA GLU A 152 -10.70 -3.24 4.35
C GLU A 152 -9.98 -4.53 4.79
N GLN A 153 -10.46 -5.70 4.36
CA GLN A 153 -9.78 -6.97 4.65
C GLN A 153 -8.39 -7.04 4.01
N CYS A 154 -8.22 -6.53 2.80
CA CYS A 154 -6.91 -6.48 2.15
C CYS A 154 -5.95 -5.51 2.85
N ASN A 155 -6.44 -4.38 3.37
CA ASN A 155 -5.64 -3.48 4.21
C ASN A 155 -5.18 -4.15 5.51
N LEU A 156 -6.05 -4.94 6.16
CA LEU A 156 -5.66 -5.75 7.32
C LEU A 156 -4.61 -6.80 6.94
N TRP A 157 -4.78 -7.47 5.80
CA TRP A 157 -3.82 -8.44 5.30
C TRP A 157 -2.46 -7.81 4.98
N LEU A 158 -2.45 -6.66 4.32
CA LEU A 158 -1.26 -5.83 4.07
C LEU A 158 -0.53 -5.49 5.37
N LEU A 159 -1.27 -4.98 6.36
CA LEU A 159 -0.74 -4.63 7.66
C LEU A 159 -0.16 -5.84 8.39
N ASN A 160 -0.92 -6.94 8.50
CA ASN A 160 -0.47 -8.15 9.18
C ASN A 160 0.75 -8.78 8.50
N THR A 161 0.77 -8.79 7.16
CA THR A 161 1.93 -9.26 6.39
C THR A 161 3.15 -8.36 6.64
N ALA A 162 2.97 -7.05 6.78
CA ALA A 162 4.04 -6.11 7.13
C ALA A 162 4.55 -6.32 8.56
N LEU A 163 3.64 -6.48 9.53
CA LEU A 163 3.98 -6.74 10.93
C LEU A 163 4.72 -8.06 11.12
N ALA A 164 4.50 -9.07 10.26
CA ALA A 164 5.24 -10.33 10.30
C ALA A 164 6.76 -10.16 10.07
N ALA A 165 7.21 -9.04 9.48
CA ALA A 165 8.63 -8.70 9.35
C ALA A 165 9.23 -8.07 10.62
N GLY A 166 8.39 -7.64 11.58
CA GLY A 166 8.77 -6.90 12.79
C GLY A 166 8.14 -5.50 12.82
N ALA A 167 7.49 -5.15 13.93
CA ALA A 167 6.85 -3.85 14.09
C ALA A 167 7.87 -2.70 14.19
N ASP A 168 9.05 -2.97 14.75
CA ASP A 168 10.20 -2.05 14.81
C ASP A 168 10.75 -1.67 13.43
N ARG A 169 10.43 -2.47 12.40
CA ARG A 169 10.86 -2.27 11.01
C ARG A 169 9.75 -1.68 10.13
N LEU A 170 8.55 -1.55 10.66
CA LEU A 170 7.38 -1.10 9.91
C LEU A 170 7.30 0.43 9.92
N ASN A 171 7.37 1.01 8.72
CA ASN A 171 7.00 2.39 8.47
C ASN A 171 5.73 2.40 7.63
N PHE A 172 4.63 2.85 8.22
CA PHE A 172 3.37 3.05 7.53
C PHE A 172 3.26 4.47 7.02
N ILE A 173 3.12 4.63 5.71
CA ILE A 173 2.93 5.92 5.05
C ILE A 173 1.49 5.93 4.53
N CYS A 174 0.71 6.95 4.89
CA CYS A 174 -0.66 7.08 4.38
C CYS A 174 -0.93 8.44 3.77
N LEU A 175 -1.58 8.44 2.60
CA LEU A 175 -2.07 9.65 1.93
C LEU A 175 -3.58 9.72 2.08
N TRP A 176 -4.03 10.57 3.00
CA TRP A 176 -5.39 10.52 3.50
C TRP A 176 -5.86 11.89 3.98
N ASN A 177 -7.14 12.20 3.80
CA ASN A 177 -7.74 13.49 4.17
C ASN A 177 -8.23 13.54 5.64
N GLY A 178 -7.95 12.52 6.44
CA GLY A 178 -8.47 12.42 7.80
C GLY A 178 -9.95 12.00 7.90
N GLY A 179 -10.62 11.71 6.78
CA GLY A 179 -12.04 11.34 6.73
C GLY A 179 -12.28 9.90 6.23
N GLY A 180 -13.26 9.21 6.80
CA GLY A 180 -13.56 7.79 6.52
C GLY A 180 -14.06 7.10 7.78
N GLY A 181 -14.79 5.98 7.64
CA GLY A 181 -15.47 5.30 8.75
C GLY A 181 -14.52 4.61 9.73
N ASP A 182 -15.03 4.32 10.94
CA ASP A 182 -14.35 3.59 12.01
C ASP A 182 -14.28 2.06 11.76
N GLY A 183 -14.45 1.64 10.50
CA GLY A 183 -14.46 0.24 10.07
C GLY A 183 -13.09 -0.43 10.21
N PRO A 184 -13.06 -1.74 10.53
CA PRO A 184 -11.81 -2.48 10.65
C PRO A 184 -11.12 -2.55 9.30
N GLY A 185 -9.90 -2.00 9.16
CA GLY A 185 -9.16 -1.99 7.89
C GLY A 185 -9.23 -0.68 7.10
N GLY A 186 -9.98 0.30 7.58
CA GLY A 186 -9.85 1.69 7.10
C GLY A 186 -8.47 2.28 7.45
N THR A 187 -8.06 3.35 6.75
CA THR A 187 -6.77 4.01 6.98
C THR A 187 -6.60 4.47 8.43
N ALA A 188 -7.65 5.00 9.06
CA ALA A 188 -7.64 5.39 10.48
C ALA A 188 -7.34 4.20 11.40
N HIS A 189 -7.99 3.05 11.16
CA HIS A 189 -7.73 1.82 11.88
C HIS A 189 -6.27 1.36 11.71
N MET A 190 -5.73 1.39 10.48
CA MET A 190 -4.32 1.03 10.23
C MET A 190 -3.35 1.96 10.98
N VAL A 191 -3.58 3.28 10.99
CA VAL A 191 -2.76 4.23 11.76
C VAL A 191 -2.74 3.87 13.24
N ASN A 192 -3.90 3.59 13.82
CA ASN A 192 -4.03 3.24 15.23
C ASN A 192 -3.32 1.92 15.54
N GLU A 193 -3.51 0.89 14.72
CA GLU A 193 -2.87 -0.41 14.92
C GLU A 193 -1.35 -0.36 14.79
N VAL A 194 -0.81 0.38 13.81
CA VAL A 194 0.66 0.53 13.67
C VAL A 194 1.26 1.22 14.90
N LYS A 195 0.65 2.32 15.36
CA LYS A 195 1.08 3.03 16.58
C LYS A 195 1.02 2.12 17.81
N ARG A 196 -0.08 1.38 17.98
CA ARG A 196 -0.28 0.46 19.11
C ARG A 196 0.77 -0.65 19.15
N ARG A 197 1.26 -1.09 17.99
CA ARG A 197 2.29 -2.14 17.86
C ARG A 197 3.73 -1.60 17.91
N GLY A 198 3.92 -0.29 18.03
CA GLY A 198 5.24 0.35 18.11
C GLY A 198 5.89 0.65 16.75
N GLY A 199 5.13 0.58 15.66
CA GLY A 199 5.60 0.99 14.33
C GLY A 199 5.54 2.50 14.12
N SER A 200 6.21 2.96 13.06
CA SER A 200 6.24 4.37 12.66
C SER A 200 5.10 4.71 11.71
N VAL A 201 4.52 5.90 11.83
CA VAL A 201 3.46 6.39 10.92
C VAL A 201 3.83 7.77 10.36
N CYS A 202 3.85 7.89 9.04
CA CYS A 202 3.83 9.15 8.33
C CYS A 202 2.46 9.38 7.69
N TRP A 203 1.80 10.47 8.07
CA TRP A 203 0.51 10.87 7.51
C TRP A 203 0.69 12.07 6.58
N ILE A 204 0.50 11.85 5.29
CA ILE A 204 0.43 12.88 4.25
C ILE A 204 -1.04 13.33 4.17
N ASP A 205 -1.34 14.42 4.88
CA ASP A 205 -2.70 15.00 4.94
C ASP A 205 -3.04 15.73 3.63
N THR A 206 -3.96 15.17 2.84
CA THR A 206 -4.31 15.75 1.54
C THR A 206 -4.96 17.13 1.65
N ARG A 207 -5.55 17.46 2.81
CA ARG A 207 -6.11 18.80 3.07
C ARG A 207 -5.02 19.87 3.15
N ARG A 208 -3.77 19.48 3.33
CA ARG A 208 -2.59 20.36 3.40
C ARG A 208 -1.76 20.38 2.12
N LEU A 209 -2.08 19.52 1.14
CA LEU A 209 -1.36 19.48 -0.15
C LEU A 209 -1.79 20.60 -1.11
N GLY A 210 -2.99 21.15 -0.95
CA GLY A 210 -3.54 22.22 -1.81
C GLY A 210 -3.09 23.65 -1.44
N THR A 211 -2.39 23.80 -0.32
CA THR A 211 -1.79 25.09 0.09
C THR A 211 -0.32 25.07 -0.27
N ALA A 212 0.02 25.47 -1.50
CA ALA A 212 1.40 25.89 -1.77
C ALA A 212 1.73 27.07 -0.84
N PRO A 213 2.91 27.12 -0.20
CA PRO A 213 3.38 28.39 0.35
C PRO A 213 3.55 29.34 -0.84
N GLY A 214 2.80 30.45 -0.81
CA GLY A 214 3.02 31.58 -1.72
C GLY A 214 4.37 32.23 -1.47
#